data_AF-A0A971ACB6-F1
#
_entry.id   AF-A0A971ACB6-F1
#
_cell.length_a   1.000
_cell.length_b   1.000
_cell.length_c   1.000
_cell.angle_alpha   90.00
_cell.angle_beta   90.00
_cell.angle_gamma   90.00
#
_symmetry.space_group_name_H-M   'P 1'
#
loop_
_entity.id
_entity.type
_entity.pdbx_description
1 polymer ?
#
loop_
_entity_poly.entity_id
_entity_poly.type
_entity_poly.pdbx_seq_one_letter_code
_entity_poly.pdbx_strand_id
1 'polypeptide(L)'
;NWSIVDYYRRRHLAYHPVRRAFQPVTVVVASEGDTVAVFGVNDTPEPWSGEVRYGLFLLAGSLPLDETLPVDLPANASTKVAEFPRAEWEKLGFNKSGAFAVLLQEGRPLAQHRLFLERFRDLEFAPPQLDFSLEGETLTFNSPAFVWGVVMDPDGEAPLADDCFDLLPGIPYVMPWSAELGEPRVLRLGSRDALAP
;
A
#
# COMPACT_ATOMS: atom_id res chain seq x y z
N ASN A 1 10.94 8.34 22.88
CA ASN A 1 9.49 8.14 23.03
C ASN A 1 9.04 7.20 21.92
N TRP A 2 8.18 6.22 22.20
CA TRP A 2 7.64 5.24 21.24
C TRP A 2 6.17 5.53 20.86
N SER A 3 5.63 6.69 21.24
CA SER A 3 4.26 7.05 20.88
C SER A 3 4.12 7.28 19.38
N ILE A 4 2.96 6.95 18.82
CA ILE A 4 2.59 7.27 17.43
C ILE A 4 1.82 8.59 17.33
N VAL A 5 1.44 9.17 18.48
CA VAL A 5 0.83 10.49 18.62
C VAL A 5 1.59 11.22 19.73
N ASP A 6 1.93 12.49 19.52
CA ASP A 6 2.67 13.27 20.51
C ASP A 6 1.76 13.94 21.56
N TYR A 7 2.36 14.66 22.51
CA TYR A 7 1.63 15.38 23.56
C TYR A 7 0.66 16.44 23.03
N TYR A 8 0.96 17.04 21.89
CA TYR A 8 0.11 18.04 21.22
C TYR A 8 -0.95 17.42 20.33
N ARG A 9 -1.06 16.08 20.32
CA ARG A 9 -1.97 15.28 19.48
C ARG A 9 -1.59 15.28 18.00
N ARG A 10 -0.34 15.59 17.67
CA ARG A 10 0.19 15.45 16.31
C ARG A 10 0.48 13.99 16.00
N ARG A 11 0.17 13.57 14.78
CA ARG A 11 0.37 12.19 14.32
C ARG A 11 1.81 12.03 13.84
N HIS A 12 2.58 11.14 14.44
CA HIS A 12 3.84 10.73 13.84
C HIS A 12 3.56 9.94 12.56
N LEU A 13 4.52 9.90 11.63
CA LEU A 13 4.38 9.11 10.39
C LEU A 13 3.99 7.64 10.64
N ALA A 14 4.43 7.06 11.76
CA ALA A 14 4.09 5.70 12.18
C ALA A 14 2.59 5.49 12.53
N TYR A 15 1.83 6.56 12.79
CA TYR A 15 0.38 6.48 13.04
C TYR A 15 -0.35 5.85 11.85
N HIS A 16 -0.01 6.27 10.65
CA HIS A 16 -0.69 5.88 9.41
C HIS A 16 -0.55 4.38 9.07
N PRO A 17 0.65 3.78 9.03
CA PRO A 17 0.78 2.35 8.81
C PRO A 17 0.14 1.53 9.94
N VAL A 18 0.17 2.00 11.20
CA VAL A 18 -0.56 1.34 12.29
C VAL A 18 -2.06 1.37 12.03
N ARG A 19 -2.62 2.52 11.63
CA ARG A 19 -4.05 2.62 11.30
C ARG A 19 -4.44 1.67 10.16
N ARG A 20 -3.61 1.54 9.12
CA ARG A 20 -3.84 0.61 8.01
C ARG A 20 -3.76 -0.86 8.47
N ALA A 21 -2.80 -1.20 9.33
CA ALA A 21 -2.65 -2.56 9.87
C ALA A 21 -3.85 -3.01 10.72
N PHE A 22 -4.59 -2.07 11.31
CA PHE A 22 -5.81 -2.32 12.09
C PHE A 22 -7.11 -2.04 11.31
N GLN A 23 -7.06 -1.99 9.98
CA GLN A 23 -8.30 -1.91 9.19
C GLN A 23 -9.16 -3.18 9.42
N PRO A 24 -10.49 -3.05 9.63
CA PRO A 24 -11.34 -4.20 9.96
C PRO A 24 -11.38 -5.28 8.87
N VAL A 25 -11.22 -4.88 7.61
CA VAL A 25 -11.04 -5.78 6.48
C VAL A 25 -9.77 -5.37 5.77
N THR A 26 -8.81 -6.29 5.63
CA THR A 26 -7.49 -6.02 5.06
C THR A 26 -6.93 -7.23 4.33
N VAL A 27 -5.80 -7.04 3.64
CA VAL A 27 -5.06 -8.09 2.96
C VAL A 27 -3.60 -8.10 3.39
N VAL A 28 -3.02 -9.29 3.45
CA VAL A 28 -1.62 -9.49 3.83
C VAL A 28 -0.97 -10.40 2.79
N VAL A 29 0.24 -10.03 2.39
CA VAL A 29 1.09 -10.86 1.55
C VAL A 29 2.25 -11.36 2.41
N ALA A 30 2.42 -12.68 2.46
CA ALA A 30 3.44 -13.34 3.26
C ALA A 30 4.25 -14.32 2.40
N SER A 31 5.54 -14.47 2.68
CA SER A 31 6.36 -15.52 2.09
C SER A 31 6.41 -16.70 3.06
N GLU A 32 5.95 -17.87 2.61
CA GLU A 32 5.87 -19.09 3.40
C GLU A 32 6.64 -20.22 2.69
N GLY A 33 7.90 -20.45 3.10
CA GLY A 33 8.76 -21.44 2.45
C GLY A 33 8.96 -21.12 0.96
N ASP A 34 8.42 -21.95 0.08
CA ASP A 34 8.57 -21.83 -1.38
C ASP A 34 7.37 -21.18 -2.07
N THR A 35 6.41 -20.65 -1.31
CA THR A 35 5.27 -19.91 -1.84
C THR A 35 5.21 -18.49 -1.29
N VAL A 36 4.52 -17.63 -2.05
CA VAL A 36 3.99 -16.36 -1.57
C VAL A 36 2.49 -16.56 -1.41
N ALA A 37 2.00 -16.41 -0.18
CA ALA A 37 0.59 -16.55 0.16
C ALA A 37 -0.05 -15.17 0.35
N VAL A 38 -1.30 -15.05 -0.11
CA VAL A 38 -2.14 -13.87 0.07
C VAL A 38 -3.27 -14.25 1.02
N PHE A 39 -3.41 -13.49 2.10
CA PHE A 39 -4.44 -13.67 3.11
C PHE A 39 -5.38 -12.49 3.12
N GLY A 40 -6.67 -12.75 2.98
CA GLY A 40 -7.71 -11.78 3.36
C GLY A 40 -8.05 -11.94 4.83
N VAL A 41 -8.10 -10.83 5.56
CA VAL A 41 -8.42 -10.78 6.99
C VAL A 41 -9.68 -9.96 7.16
N ASN A 42 -10.68 -10.54 7.83
CA ASN A 42 -11.93 -9.88 8.16
C ASN A 42 -12.18 -10.03 9.67
N ASP A 43 -11.91 -8.96 10.42
CA ASP A 43 -12.14 -8.87 11.86
C ASP A 43 -13.55 -8.36 12.21
N THR A 44 -14.43 -8.23 11.21
CA THR A 44 -15.84 -7.84 11.42
C THR A 44 -16.72 -9.06 11.71
N PRO A 45 -17.88 -8.88 12.37
CA PRO A 45 -18.83 -9.96 12.62
C PRO A 45 -19.66 -10.35 11.39
N GLU A 46 -19.51 -9.64 10.27
CA GLU A 46 -20.25 -9.86 9.03
C GLU A 46 -19.31 -10.45 7.97
N PRO A 47 -19.78 -11.37 7.11
CA PRO A 47 -19.00 -11.79 5.96
C PRO A 47 -18.78 -10.60 5.01
N TRP A 48 -17.62 -10.59 4.35
CA TRP A 48 -17.28 -9.59 3.35
C TRP A 48 -17.03 -10.25 2.00
N SER A 49 -17.51 -9.65 0.92
CA SER A 49 -17.32 -10.15 -0.45
C SER A 49 -16.83 -9.03 -1.35
N GLY A 50 -15.87 -9.35 -2.20
CA GLY A 50 -15.27 -8.41 -3.15
C GLY A 50 -14.29 -9.13 -4.07
N GLU A 51 -13.23 -8.44 -4.46
CA GLU A 51 -12.17 -9.02 -5.28
C GLU A 51 -10.81 -8.82 -4.60
N VAL A 52 -9.88 -9.75 -4.85
CA VAL A 52 -8.47 -9.58 -4.53
C VAL A 52 -7.68 -9.50 -5.83
N ARG A 53 -6.91 -8.43 -5.99
CA ARG A 53 -5.92 -8.27 -7.06
C ARG A 53 -4.53 -8.45 -6.45
N TYR A 54 -3.73 -9.37 -6.97
CA TYR A 54 -2.44 -9.73 -6.38
C TYR A 54 -1.40 -10.12 -7.42
N GLY A 55 -0.14 -10.14 -7.00
CA GLY A 55 0.95 -10.66 -7.81
C GLY A 55 2.28 -10.00 -7.51
N LEU A 56 3.02 -9.67 -8.57
CA LEU A 56 4.37 -9.14 -8.52
C LEU A 56 4.46 -7.83 -9.30
N PHE A 57 5.23 -6.88 -8.78
CA PHE A 57 5.51 -5.60 -9.44
C PHE A 57 7.01 -5.35 -9.50
N LEU A 58 7.49 -4.63 -10.52
CA LEU A 58 8.87 -4.12 -10.50
C LEU A 58 8.89 -2.69 -9.93
N LEU A 59 10.00 -2.33 -9.28
CA LEU A 59 10.19 -0.99 -8.73
C LEU A 59 10.16 0.10 -9.82
N ALA A 60 10.64 -0.25 -11.02
CA ALA A 60 10.62 0.60 -12.20
C ALA A 60 9.25 0.66 -12.91
N GLY A 61 8.25 -0.07 -12.43
CA GLY A 61 6.92 -0.16 -13.02
C GLY A 61 6.58 -1.55 -13.55
N SER A 62 5.42 -1.68 -14.19
CA SER A 62 4.84 -2.96 -14.66
C SER A 62 4.47 -3.97 -13.57
N LEU A 63 3.59 -4.91 -13.94
CA LEU A 63 3.09 -5.97 -13.08
C LEU A 63 3.30 -7.32 -13.79
N PRO A 64 4.47 -7.97 -13.65
CA PRO A 64 4.77 -9.24 -14.33
C PRO A 64 3.83 -10.39 -13.95
N LEU A 65 3.21 -10.31 -12.76
CA LEU A 65 2.12 -11.15 -12.32
C LEU A 65 1.03 -10.23 -11.77
N ASP A 66 -0.18 -10.32 -12.32
CA ASP A 66 -1.30 -9.45 -11.99
C ASP A 66 -2.63 -10.20 -12.18
N GLU A 67 -3.03 -10.92 -11.14
CA GLU A 67 -4.23 -11.73 -11.14
C GLU A 67 -5.31 -11.05 -10.31
N THR A 68 -6.57 -11.15 -10.76
CA THR A 68 -7.74 -10.67 -10.02
C THR A 68 -8.76 -11.79 -9.93
N LEU A 69 -9.23 -12.07 -8.72
CA LEU A 69 -10.26 -13.08 -8.48
C LEU A 69 -11.28 -12.63 -7.44
N PRO A 70 -12.55 -13.07 -7.55
CA PRO A 70 -13.55 -12.82 -6.53
C PRO A 70 -13.21 -13.58 -5.25
N VAL A 71 -13.51 -12.99 -4.10
CA VAL A 71 -13.20 -13.56 -2.79
C VAL A 71 -14.34 -13.31 -1.80
N ASP A 72 -14.60 -14.32 -0.98
CA ASP A 72 -15.48 -14.25 0.18
C ASP A 72 -14.65 -14.44 1.45
N LEU A 73 -14.68 -13.46 2.34
CA LEU A 73 -13.99 -13.47 3.63
C LEU A 73 -15.01 -13.71 4.75
N PRO A 74 -14.96 -14.88 5.42
CA PRO A 74 -15.82 -15.16 6.56
C PRO A 74 -15.62 -14.14 7.69
N ALA A 75 -16.67 -13.95 8.50
CA ALA A 75 -16.60 -13.11 9.69
C ALA A 75 -15.53 -13.61 10.69
N ASN A 76 -14.80 -12.69 11.30
CA ASN A 76 -13.75 -12.93 12.31
C ASN A 76 -12.72 -13.99 11.89
N ALA A 77 -12.23 -13.93 10.66
CA ALA A 77 -11.34 -14.93 10.10
C ALA A 77 -10.20 -14.34 9.27
N SER A 78 -9.06 -15.05 9.30
CA SER A 78 -8.01 -14.94 8.29
C SER A 78 -8.13 -16.12 7.34
N THR A 79 -8.21 -15.84 6.05
CA THR A 79 -8.40 -16.83 4.99
C THR A 79 -7.29 -16.67 3.96
N LYS A 80 -6.64 -17.78 3.59
CA LYS A 80 -5.72 -17.79 2.45
C LYS A 80 -6.55 -17.76 1.17
N VAL A 81 -6.38 -16.70 0.37
CA VAL A 81 -7.23 -16.42 -0.80
C VAL A 81 -6.52 -16.69 -2.12
N ALA A 82 -5.18 -16.63 -2.11
CA ALA A 82 -4.36 -16.98 -3.26
C ALA A 82 -2.95 -17.39 -2.80
N GLU A 83 -2.24 -18.08 -3.67
CA GLU A 83 -0.80 -18.33 -3.52
C GLU A 83 -0.14 -18.50 -4.89
N PHE A 84 1.15 -18.21 -4.98
CA PHE A 84 1.96 -18.45 -6.16
C PHE A 84 3.38 -18.87 -5.78
N PRO A 85 4.14 -19.55 -6.67
CA PRO A 85 5.49 -20.00 -6.35
C PRO A 85 6.45 -18.83 -6.12
N ARG A 86 7.21 -18.85 -5.01
CA ARG A 86 8.26 -17.85 -4.73
C ARG A 86 9.33 -17.80 -5.82
N ALA A 87 9.55 -18.93 -6.50
CA ALA A 87 10.47 -19.03 -7.63
C ALA A 87 10.10 -18.09 -8.80
N GLU A 88 8.83 -17.69 -8.96
CA GLU A 88 8.44 -16.69 -9.96
C GLU A 88 8.97 -15.31 -9.61
N TRP A 89 8.93 -14.95 -8.33
CA TRP A 89 9.51 -13.71 -7.82
C TRP A 89 11.03 -13.71 -7.90
N GLU A 90 11.67 -14.84 -7.55
CA GLU A 90 13.13 -14.97 -7.59
C GLU A 90 13.70 -14.70 -8.99
N LYS A 91 13.01 -15.13 -10.05
CA LYS A 91 13.40 -14.87 -11.45
C LYS A 91 13.47 -13.37 -11.81
N LEU A 92 12.68 -12.53 -11.14
CA LEU A 92 12.66 -11.08 -11.35
C LEU A 92 13.77 -10.36 -10.56
N GLY A 93 14.29 -11.00 -9.51
CA GLY A 93 15.24 -10.43 -8.56
C GLY A 93 14.55 -9.63 -7.45
N PHE A 94 14.77 -10.02 -6.19
CA PHE A 94 14.14 -9.41 -5.02
C PHE A 94 14.52 -7.93 -4.80
N ASN A 95 15.67 -7.51 -5.32
CA ASN A 95 16.11 -6.12 -5.21
C ASN A 95 15.42 -5.17 -6.20
N LYS A 96 14.73 -5.71 -7.23
CA LYS A 96 14.05 -4.94 -8.28
C LYS A 96 12.54 -5.08 -8.25
N SER A 97 12.01 -5.90 -7.34
CA SER A 97 10.60 -6.30 -7.38
C SER A 97 10.01 -6.53 -5.99
N GLY A 98 8.69 -6.39 -5.90
CA GLY A 98 7.89 -6.68 -4.70
C GLY A 98 6.71 -7.58 -5.03
N ALA A 99 6.19 -8.26 -4.02
CA ALA A 99 4.87 -8.88 -4.09
C ALA A 99 3.80 -7.94 -3.53
N PHE A 100 2.60 -7.98 -4.07
CA PHE A 100 1.51 -7.10 -3.64
C PHE A 100 0.17 -7.82 -3.61
N ALA A 101 -0.76 -7.24 -2.85
CA ALA A 101 -2.17 -7.56 -2.93
C ALA A 101 -3.01 -6.32 -2.58
N VAL A 102 -4.19 -6.24 -3.19
CA VAL A 102 -5.18 -5.17 -3.02
C VAL A 102 -6.55 -5.81 -2.91
N LEU A 103 -7.31 -5.47 -1.86
CA LEU A 103 -8.75 -5.75 -1.83
C LEU A 103 -9.49 -4.67 -2.56
N LEU A 104 -10.44 -5.08 -3.39
CA LEU A 104 -11.30 -4.20 -4.16
C LEU A 104 -12.75 -4.38 -3.70
N GLN A 105 -13.41 -3.27 -3.41
CA GLN A 105 -14.85 -3.20 -3.22
C GLN A 105 -15.42 -2.43 -4.42
N GLU A 106 -16.26 -3.08 -5.23
CA GLU A 106 -16.86 -2.45 -6.42
C GLU A 106 -15.80 -1.81 -7.35
N GLY A 107 -14.68 -2.50 -7.54
CA GLY A 107 -13.54 -2.04 -8.34
C GLY A 107 -12.67 -0.95 -7.70
N ARG A 108 -12.95 -0.52 -6.47
CA ARG A 108 -12.16 0.50 -5.75
C ARG A 108 -11.25 -0.14 -4.71
N PRO A 109 -9.96 0.27 -4.62
CA PRO A 109 -9.06 -0.18 -3.56
C PRO A 109 -9.60 0.14 -2.16
N LEU A 110 -9.74 -0.91 -1.34
CA LEU A 110 -10.15 -0.84 0.06
C LEU A 110 -8.92 -0.91 0.99
N ALA A 111 -8.05 -1.86 0.73
CA ALA A 111 -6.83 -2.12 1.48
C ALA A 111 -5.75 -2.64 0.54
N GLN A 112 -4.49 -2.31 0.80
CA GLN A 112 -3.35 -2.83 0.05
C GLN A 112 -2.22 -3.24 0.97
N HIS A 113 -1.46 -4.23 0.55
CA HIS A 113 -0.25 -4.67 1.23
C HIS A 113 0.82 -5.04 0.21
N ARG A 114 2.07 -4.80 0.58
CA ARG A 114 3.23 -5.16 -0.23
C ARG A 114 4.28 -5.84 0.63
N LEU A 115 5.00 -6.78 0.04
CA LEU A 115 6.10 -7.50 0.65
C LEU A 115 7.37 -7.29 -0.17
N PHE A 116 8.47 -7.00 0.52
CA PHE A 116 9.83 -7.08 -0.02
C PHE A 116 10.60 -8.12 0.79
N LEU A 117 11.42 -8.93 0.12
CA LEU A 117 12.36 -9.84 0.78
C LEU A 117 13.77 -9.24 0.89
N GLU A 118 14.10 -8.28 0.02
CA GLU A 118 15.34 -7.52 0.11
C GLU A 118 15.21 -6.35 1.11
N ARG A 119 16.34 -5.93 1.68
CA ARG A 119 16.45 -4.77 2.55
C ARG A 119 16.23 -3.49 1.75
N PHE A 120 15.53 -2.53 2.35
CA PHE A 120 15.22 -1.24 1.72
C PHE A 120 16.41 -0.50 1.11
N ARG A 121 17.57 -0.50 1.78
CA ARG A 121 18.80 0.15 1.29
C ARG A 121 19.41 -0.55 0.06
N ASP A 122 19.06 -1.80 -0.16
CA ASP A 122 19.59 -2.67 -1.21
C ASP A 122 18.56 -2.80 -2.37
N LEU A 123 17.38 -2.16 -2.26
CA LEU A 123 16.38 -2.05 -3.32
C LEU A 123 16.81 -1.02 -4.40
N GLU A 124 16.64 -1.40 -5.66
CA GLU A 124 16.94 -0.55 -6.82
C GLU A 124 15.72 0.32 -7.18
N PHE A 125 15.47 1.37 -6.40
CA PHE A 125 14.37 2.30 -6.67
C PHE A 125 14.57 3.04 -8.00
N ALA A 126 13.50 3.17 -8.77
CA ALA A 126 13.47 4.11 -9.88
C ALA A 126 13.23 5.54 -9.37
N PRO A 127 13.67 6.58 -10.11
CA PRO A 127 13.28 7.95 -9.82
C PRO A 127 11.75 8.06 -9.71
N PRO A 128 11.20 8.55 -8.58
CA PRO A 128 9.77 8.50 -8.36
C PRO A 128 9.05 9.43 -9.34
N GLN A 129 8.00 8.90 -9.94
CA GLN A 129 7.09 9.64 -10.81
C GLN A 129 5.71 9.50 -10.21
N LEU A 130 5.02 10.60 -9.91
CA LEU A 130 3.65 10.53 -9.43
C LEU A 130 2.88 11.75 -9.92
N ASP A 131 1.60 11.54 -10.12
CA ASP A 131 0.61 12.57 -10.36
C ASP A 131 -0.55 12.38 -9.40
N PHE A 132 -1.31 13.45 -9.17
CA PHE A 132 -2.55 13.36 -8.43
C PHE A 132 -3.57 14.37 -8.94
N SER A 133 -4.84 14.02 -8.82
CA SER A 133 -5.98 14.86 -9.16
C SER A 133 -6.94 14.96 -7.99
N LEU A 134 -7.55 16.14 -7.84
CA LEU A 134 -8.62 16.40 -6.89
C LEU A 134 -9.93 16.58 -7.65
N GLU A 135 -10.86 15.64 -7.46
CA GLU A 135 -12.20 15.68 -8.05
C GLU A 135 -13.24 15.74 -6.92
N GLY A 136 -13.85 16.92 -6.75
CA GLY A 136 -14.71 17.19 -5.59
C GLY A 136 -13.91 17.05 -4.29
N GLU A 137 -14.30 16.10 -3.44
CA GLU A 137 -13.64 15.77 -2.18
C GLU A 137 -12.79 14.50 -2.27
N THR A 138 -12.44 14.06 -3.48
CA THR A 138 -11.67 12.81 -3.70
C THR A 138 -10.31 13.14 -4.30
N LEU A 139 -9.25 12.80 -3.59
CA LEU A 139 -7.87 12.91 -4.05
C LEU A 139 -7.37 11.54 -4.51
N THR A 140 -6.93 11.47 -5.76
CA THR A 140 -6.43 10.24 -6.39
C THR A 140 -4.97 10.42 -6.78
N PHE A 141 -4.10 9.53 -6.32
CA PHE A 141 -2.70 9.46 -6.71
C PHE A 141 -2.49 8.31 -7.69
N ASN A 142 -1.63 8.54 -8.68
CA ASN A 142 -1.18 7.51 -9.61
C ASN A 142 0.34 7.56 -9.78
N SER A 143 0.91 6.42 -10.16
CA SER A 143 2.30 6.32 -10.55
C SER A 143 2.51 5.18 -11.56
N PRO A 144 3.33 5.37 -12.60
CA PRO A 144 3.74 4.27 -13.47
C PRO A 144 4.80 3.36 -12.83
N ALA A 145 5.42 3.77 -11.72
CA ALA A 145 6.50 3.08 -11.02
C ALA A 145 6.15 2.89 -9.53
N PHE A 146 6.98 2.18 -8.78
CA PHE A 146 6.78 2.10 -7.33
C PHE A 146 7.24 3.39 -6.67
N VAL A 147 6.39 3.98 -5.84
CA VAL A 147 6.77 5.14 -5.01
C VAL A 147 6.63 4.78 -3.55
N TRP A 148 7.78 4.64 -2.88
CA TRP A 148 7.83 4.38 -1.45
C TRP A 148 7.57 5.65 -0.63
N GLY A 149 6.66 5.57 0.33
CA GLY A 149 6.50 6.54 1.42
C GLY A 149 6.16 7.95 0.96
N VAL A 150 5.01 8.12 0.32
CA VAL A 150 4.43 9.44 0.02
C VAL A 150 4.02 10.12 1.31
N VAL A 151 4.58 11.30 1.58
CA VAL A 151 4.30 12.10 2.77
C VAL A 151 3.81 13.49 2.38
N MET A 152 2.65 13.89 2.88
CA MET A 152 2.06 15.21 2.68
C MET A 152 2.10 16.07 3.95
N ASP A 153 2.10 15.47 5.14
CA ASP A 153 2.13 16.19 6.43
C ASP A 153 3.22 15.63 7.35
N PRO A 154 4.49 16.00 7.15
CA PRO A 154 5.59 15.51 7.96
C PRO A 154 5.54 15.97 9.41
N ASP A 155 4.78 17.03 9.72
CA ASP A 155 4.66 17.60 11.06
C ASP A 155 3.45 17.04 11.84
N GLY A 156 2.54 16.34 11.15
CA GLY A 156 1.44 15.60 11.75
C GLY A 156 0.30 16.47 12.29
N GLU A 157 0.21 17.73 11.85
CA GLU A 157 -0.78 18.71 12.30
C GLU A 157 -2.08 18.67 11.51
N ALA A 158 -2.02 18.24 10.25
CA ALA A 158 -3.15 18.19 9.36
C ALA A 158 -4.02 16.95 9.64
N PRO A 159 -5.35 17.08 9.67
CA PRO A 159 -6.27 15.96 9.87
C PRO A 159 -6.43 15.12 8.59
N LEU A 160 -5.33 14.72 7.97
CA LEU A 160 -5.35 13.96 6.71
C LEU A 160 -6.10 12.64 6.87
N ALA A 161 -6.78 12.26 5.78
CA ALA A 161 -7.44 10.96 5.68
C ALA A 161 -6.43 9.82 5.71
N ASP A 162 -5.29 9.95 5.04
CA ASP A 162 -4.13 9.08 5.22
C ASP A 162 -2.83 9.79 4.83
N ASP A 163 -1.70 9.22 5.20
CA ASP A 163 -0.35 9.72 4.88
C ASP A 163 0.67 8.56 4.94
N CYS A 164 1.93 8.83 4.56
CA CYS A 164 3.03 7.85 4.62
C CYS A 164 2.65 6.51 3.96
N PHE A 165 2.11 6.55 2.75
CA PHE A 165 1.64 5.38 1.99
C PHE A 165 2.50 5.12 0.73
N ASP A 166 2.40 3.90 0.20
CA ASP A 166 3.14 3.49 -1.00
C ASP A 166 2.22 3.54 -2.23
N LEU A 167 2.73 3.98 -3.38
CA LEU A 167 2.05 3.83 -4.67
C LEU A 167 2.58 2.58 -5.37
N LEU A 168 1.68 1.65 -5.68
CA LEU A 168 1.96 0.50 -6.52
C LEU A 168 1.82 0.91 -8.00
N PRO A 169 2.65 0.37 -8.92
CA PRO A 169 2.58 0.72 -10.33
C PRO A 169 1.19 0.52 -10.94
N GLY A 170 0.58 1.58 -11.46
CA GLY A 170 -0.70 1.53 -12.16
C GLY A 170 -1.91 1.23 -11.27
N ILE A 171 -1.76 1.26 -9.94
CA ILE A 171 -2.85 1.09 -8.99
C ILE A 171 -3.12 2.43 -8.32
N PRO A 172 -4.31 3.02 -8.50
CA PRO A 172 -4.63 4.32 -7.92
C PRO A 172 -4.70 4.22 -6.39
N TYR A 173 -4.19 5.24 -5.71
CA TYR A 173 -4.40 5.43 -4.27
C TYR A 173 -5.40 6.56 -4.06
N VAL A 174 -6.56 6.23 -3.48
CA VAL A 174 -7.69 7.15 -3.37
C VAL A 174 -7.98 7.43 -1.91
N MET A 175 -8.17 8.70 -1.56
CA MET A 175 -8.61 9.09 -0.22
C MET A 175 -9.45 10.36 -0.24
N PRO A 176 -10.31 10.58 0.76
CA PRO A 176 -11.05 11.83 0.87
C PRO A 176 -10.13 13.01 1.16
N TRP A 177 -10.49 14.18 0.62
CA TRP A 177 -9.77 15.44 0.78
C TRP A 177 -10.74 16.58 1.06
N SER A 178 -10.58 17.22 2.22
CA SER A 178 -11.37 18.39 2.60
C SER A 178 -10.81 19.66 1.95
N ALA A 179 -11.70 20.50 1.40
CA ALA A 179 -11.31 21.81 0.88
C ALA A 179 -10.65 22.72 1.93
N GLU A 180 -10.91 22.50 3.22
CA GLU A 180 -10.28 23.23 4.33
C GLU A 180 -8.77 22.99 4.43
N LEU A 181 -8.27 21.87 3.87
CA LEU A 181 -6.84 21.54 3.81
C LEU A 181 -6.10 22.34 2.73
N GLY A 182 -6.82 23.04 1.86
CA GLY A 182 -6.26 23.74 0.72
C GLY A 182 -5.79 22.81 -0.40
N GLU A 183 -4.82 23.28 -1.17
CA GLU A 183 -4.26 22.55 -2.31
C GLU A 183 -3.38 21.37 -1.83
N PRO A 184 -3.60 20.14 -2.30
CA PRO A 184 -2.77 18.99 -1.91
C PRO A 184 -1.32 19.15 -2.35
N ARG A 185 -0.38 18.76 -1.47
CA ARG A 185 1.06 18.84 -1.73
C ARG A 185 1.79 17.63 -1.19
N VAL A 186 2.65 17.04 -2.00
CA VAL A 186 3.60 15.99 -1.56
C VAL A 186 4.87 16.68 -1.09
N LEU A 187 5.22 16.48 0.17
CA LEU A 187 6.38 17.12 0.81
C LEU A 187 7.59 16.19 0.86
N ARG A 188 7.40 14.89 1.10
CA ARG A 188 8.49 13.90 1.09
C ARG A 188 8.11 12.62 0.35
N LEU A 189 9.14 11.92 -0.13
CA LEU A 189 9.05 10.63 -0.79
C LEU A 189 10.20 9.77 -0.28
N GLY A 190 9.91 8.66 0.38
CA GLY A 190 10.93 7.72 0.86
C GLY A 190 11.83 7.21 -0.27
N SER A 191 11.27 6.94 -1.45
CA SER A 191 12.02 6.53 -2.65
C SER A 191 12.96 7.61 -3.18
N ARG A 192 12.60 8.89 -3.12
CA ARG A 192 13.49 10.01 -3.50
C ARG A 192 14.63 10.14 -2.51
N ASP A 193 14.32 10.09 -1.22
CA ASP A 193 15.28 10.26 -0.14
C ASP A 193 16.27 9.07 -0.10
N ALA A 194 15.84 7.88 -0.53
CA ALA A 194 16.70 6.70 -0.69
C ALA A 194 17.69 6.80 -1.86
N LEU A 195 17.39 7.62 -2.89
CA LEU A 195 18.27 7.88 -4.03
C LEU A 195 19.20 9.07 -3.80
N ALA A 196 19.02 9.81 -2.70
CA ALA A 196 19.90 10.91 -2.35
C ALA A 196 21.29 10.37 -1.95
N PRO A 197 22.39 11.01 -2.40
CA PRO A 197 23.76 10.57 -2.13
C PRO A 197 24.17 10.68 -0.66
#